data_AF-A0A7L2CYC9-F1
#
_entry.id   AF-A0A7L2CYC9-F1
#
_cell.length_a   1.000
_cell.length_b   1.000
_cell.length_c   1.000
_cell.angle_alpha   90.00
_cell.angle_beta   90.00
_cell.angle_gamma   90.00
#
_symmetry.space_group_name_H-M   'P 1'
#
loop_
_entity.id
_entity.type
_entity.pdbx_description
1 polymer ?
#
loop_
_entity_poly.entity_id
_entity_poly.type
_entity_poly.pdbx_seq_one_letter_code
_entity_poly.pdbx_strand_id
1 'polypeptide(L)'
;RVLALRDGVFRPAVLKQLRRGHELGVQFAGDRGVTFLPGGFLGDPPSVVLDATPPAAALAVGTAVCARLDPAETLYRPGTVLEVSAKPPSYRVRFAPPPPAPPVWVPRSGLRLLRPPWPPGGEQGEEEEDE
;
A
#
# COMPACT_ATOMS: atom_id res chain seq x y z
N ARG A 1 -3.87 -10.99 -1.90
CA ARG A 1 -4.77 -9.81 -2.02
C ARG A 1 -3.93 -8.62 -2.45
N VAL A 2 -4.51 -7.63 -3.10
CA VAL A 2 -3.80 -6.44 -3.58
C VAL A 2 -4.55 -5.18 -3.21
N LEU A 3 -3.86 -4.05 -3.20
CA LEU A 3 -4.52 -2.75 -3.30
C LEU A 3 -4.40 -2.26 -4.74
N ALA A 4 -5.51 -1.82 -5.29
CA ALA A 4 -5.62 -1.34 -6.67
C ALA A 4 -5.99 0.15 -6.69
N LEU A 5 -5.30 0.92 -7.51
CA LEU A 5 -5.53 2.34 -7.69
C LEU A 5 -6.82 2.59 -8.48
N ARG A 6 -7.74 3.34 -7.89
CA ARG A 6 -8.98 3.79 -8.53
C ARG A 6 -9.31 5.19 -8.03
N ASP A 7 -9.47 6.13 -8.96
CA ASP A 7 -9.77 7.54 -8.65
C ASP A 7 -8.76 8.19 -7.70
N GLY A 8 -7.47 7.87 -7.87
CA GLY A 8 -6.37 8.42 -7.05
C GLY A 8 -6.19 7.78 -5.67
N VAL A 9 -7.01 6.78 -5.33
CA VAL A 9 -6.97 6.08 -4.04
C VAL A 9 -6.81 4.58 -4.25
N PHE A 10 -5.96 3.96 -3.44
CA PHE A 10 -5.78 2.52 -3.41
C PHE A 10 -6.86 1.86 -2.56
N ARG A 11 -7.53 0.85 -3.12
CA ARG A 11 -8.63 0.12 -2.49
C ARG A 11 -8.38 -1.38 -2.51
N PRO A 12 -8.91 -2.16 -1.54
CA PRO A 12 -8.77 -3.60 -1.53
C PRO A 12 -9.37 -4.24 -2.78
N ALA A 13 -8.59 -5.12 -3.39
CA ALA A 13 -9.00 -5.87 -4.56
C ALA A 13 -8.36 -7.27 -4.59
N VAL A 14 -8.86 -8.11 -5.48
CA VAL A 14 -8.31 -9.42 -5.78
C VAL A 14 -7.84 -9.41 -7.23
N LEU A 15 -6.57 -9.75 -7.46
CA LEU A 15 -6.06 -9.98 -8.81
C LEU A 15 -6.70 -11.26 -9.37
N LYS A 16 -7.35 -11.13 -10.53
CA LYS A 16 -8.10 -12.23 -11.18
C LYS A 16 -7.47 -12.65 -12.51
N GLN A 17 -6.94 -11.70 -13.27
CA GLN A 17 -6.45 -11.96 -14.62
C GLN A 17 -5.19 -11.16 -14.92
N LEU A 18 -4.30 -11.74 -15.72
CA LEU A 18 -3.16 -11.06 -16.33
C LEU A 18 -3.32 -11.16 -17.85
N ARG A 19 -3.36 -10.02 -18.54
CA ARG A 19 -3.48 -9.96 -20.00
C ARG A 19 -2.13 -9.69 -20.68
N ARG A 20 -2.07 -9.94 -21.98
CA ARG A 20 -0.93 -9.57 -22.84
C ARG A 20 -0.74 -8.05 -22.75
N GLY A 21 0.50 -7.58 -22.54
CA GLY A 21 0.80 -6.16 -22.35
C GLY A 21 0.81 -5.67 -20.89
N HIS A 22 0.88 -6.58 -19.91
CA HIS A 22 0.97 -6.28 -18.47
C HIS A 22 -0.26 -5.59 -17.84
N GLU A 23 -1.42 -5.65 -18.51
CA GLU A 23 -2.68 -5.24 -17.89
C GLU A 23 -3.13 -6.24 -16.83
N LEU A 24 -3.51 -5.70 -15.67
CA LEU A 24 -3.98 -6.48 -14.53
C LEU A 24 -5.49 -6.35 -14.39
N GLY A 25 -6.19 -7.47 -14.48
CA GLY A 25 -7.61 -7.57 -14.17
C GLY A 25 -7.82 -7.79 -12.68
N VAL A 26 -8.37 -6.80 -11.99
CA VAL A 26 -8.67 -6.83 -10.55
C VAL A 26 -10.17 -6.76 -10.30
N GLN A 27 -10.62 -7.39 -9.23
CA GLN A 27 -11.99 -7.26 -8.74
C GLN A 27 -11.95 -6.54 -7.38
N PHE A 28 -12.55 -5.34 -7.31
CA PHE A 28 -12.67 -4.60 -6.07
C PHE A 28 -13.66 -5.29 -5.12
N ALA A 29 -13.50 -5.07 -3.82
CA ALA A 29 -14.47 -5.55 -2.83
C ALA A 29 -15.87 -4.97 -3.12
N GLY A 30 -16.87 -5.84 -3.22
CA GLY A 30 -18.26 -5.45 -3.54
C GLY A 30 -18.60 -5.41 -5.03
N ASP A 31 -17.60 -5.34 -5.91
CA ASP A 31 -17.82 -5.34 -7.36
C ASP A 31 -18.08 -6.77 -7.86
N ARG A 32 -19.01 -6.93 -8.82
CA ARG A 32 -19.26 -8.22 -9.49
C ARG A 32 -18.36 -8.46 -10.71
N GLY A 33 -17.78 -7.40 -11.26
CA GLY A 33 -16.98 -7.43 -12.48
C GLY A 33 -15.48 -7.31 -12.23
N VAL A 34 -14.70 -7.61 -13.27
CA VAL A 34 -13.25 -7.39 -13.30
C VAL A 34 -12.98 -6.05 -13.97
N THR A 35 -12.22 -5.18 -13.31
CA THR A 35 -11.68 -3.94 -13.85
C THR A 35 -10.25 -4.18 -14.33
N PHE A 36 -9.94 -3.79 -15.57
CA PHE A 36 -8.57 -3.88 -16.11
C PHE A 36 -7.85 -2.56 -15.89
N LEU A 37 -6.68 -2.64 -15.25
CA LEU A 37 -5.84 -1.49 -14.94
C LEU A 37 -4.63 -1.46 -15.89
N PRO A 38 -4.45 -0.36 -16.65
CA PRO A 38 -3.27 -0.17 -17.49
C PRO A 38 -2.03 0.06 -16.61
N GLY A 39 -0.86 -0.32 -17.14
CA GLY A 39 0.44 -0.09 -16.48
C GLY A 39 0.79 -1.04 -15.32
N GLY A 40 -0.18 -1.80 -14.80
CA GLY A 40 0.04 -2.87 -13.81
C GLY A 40 0.96 -2.47 -12.65
N PHE A 41 2.01 -3.27 -12.43
CA PHE A 41 3.04 -3.02 -11.41
C PHE A 41 4.17 -2.07 -11.85
N LEU A 42 4.21 -1.69 -13.13
CA LEU A 42 5.32 -0.95 -13.74
C LEU A 42 5.09 0.57 -13.82
N GLY A 43 3.88 1.04 -13.50
CA GLY A 43 3.57 2.47 -13.45
C GLY A 43 4.29 3.21 -12.33
N ASP A 44 4.32 4.55 -12.41
CA ASP A 44 4.81 5.41 -11.34
C ASP A 44 3.79 6.53 -10.99
N PRO A 45 3.05 6.41 -9.87
CA PRO A 45 3.00 5.25 -8.99
C PRO A 45 2.37 4.03 -9.70
N PRO A 46 2.63 2.80 -9.24
CA PRO A 46 2.06 1.60 -9.84
C PRO A 46 0.54 1.55 -9.63
N SER A 47 -0.18 0.93 -10.56
CA SER A 47 -1.65 0.81 -10.47
C SER A 47 -2.08 -0.26 -9.46
N VAL A 48 -1.18 -1.18 -9.09
CA VAL A 48 -1.43 -2.27 -8.14
C VAL A 48 -0.24 -2.45 -7.21
N VAL A 49 -0.51 -2.67 -5.92
CA VAL A 49 0.50 -2.99 -4.90
C VAL A 49 0.03 -4.16 -4.04
N LEU A 50 0.97 -4.83 -3.38
CA LEU A 50 0.60 -5.91 -2.45
C LEU A 50 -0.01 -5.34 -1.17
N ASP A 51 -1.11 -5.97 -0.73
CA ASP A 51 -1.74 -5.67 0.55
C ASP A 51 -1.06 -6.49 1.66
N ALA A 52 0.22 -6.19 1.90
CA ALA A 52 1.03 -6.81 2.93
C ALA A 52 1.76 -5.74 3.76
N THR A 53 1.72 -5.89 5.08
CA THR A 53 2.48 -5.04 6.00
C THR A 53 3.98 -5.19 5.71
N PRO A 54 4.72 -4.10 5.48
CA PRO A 54 6.14 -4.18 5.20
C PRO A 54 6.95 -4.62 6.43
N PRO A 55 8.09 -5.32 6.22
CA PRO A 55 9.08 -5.49 7.28
C PRO A 55 9.65 -4.12 7.68
N ALA A 56 9.98 -3.94 8.96
CA ALA A 56 10.50 -2.66 9.46
C ALA A 56 11.77 -2.21 8.72
N ALA A 57 12.65 -3.15 8.38
CA ALA A 57 13.88 -2.89 7.63
C ALA A 57 13.65 -2.31 6.21
N ALA A 58 12.46 -2.45 5.63
CA ALA A 58 12.11 -1.85 4.34
C ALA A 58 11.61 -0.41 4.44
N LEU A 59 11.41 0.12 5.65
CA LEU A 59 10.88 1.45 5.89
C LEU A 59 11.96 2.37 6.46
N ALA A 60 12.36 3.35 5.66
CA ALA A 60 13.28 4.41 6.04
C ALA A 60 12.77 5.77 5.53
N VAL A 61 13.39 6.84 5.98
CA VAL A 61 13.14 8.17 5.41
C VAL A 61 13.42 8.15 3.90
N GLY A 62 12.49 8.68 3.11
CA GLY A 62 12.55 8.65 1.66
C GLY A 62 11.84 7.44 1.01
N THR A 63 11.48 6.40 1.77
CA THR A 63 10.75 5.24 1.22
C THR A 63 9.39 5.67 0.67
N ALA A 64 9.11 5.29 -0.57
CA ALA A 64 7.82 5.49 -1.22
C ALA A 64 6.83 4.40 -0.78
N VAL A 65 5.72 4.83 -0.17
CA VAL A 65 4.74 3.94 0.48
C VAL A 65 3.32 4.27 0.04
N CYS A 66 2.43 3.31 0.20
CA CYS A 66 1.00 3.54 0.23
C CYS A 66 0.57 3.56 1.70
N ALA A 67 0.05 4.69 2.17
CA ALA A 67 -0.32 4.88 3.57
C ALA A 67 -1.83 5.01 3.73
N ARG A 68 -2.35 4.36 4.77
CA ARG A 68 -3.77 4.39 5.12
C ARG A 68 -4.17 5.80 5.59
N LEU A 69 -5.29 6.30 5.08
CA LEU A 69 -5.81 7.63 5.41
C LEU A 69 -6.43 7.68 6.80
N ASP A 70 -7.28 6.69 7.10
CA ASP A 70 -8.01 6.59 8.36
C ASP A 70 -7.90 5.15 8.89
N PRO A 71 -7.59 4.94 10.18
CA PRO A 71 -7.58 3.62 10.80
C PRO A 71 -8.87 2.80 10.64
N ALA A 72 -10.03 3.46 10.56
CA ALA A 72 -11.35 2.86 10.38
C ALA A 72 -11.68 2.51 8.92
N GLU A 73 -10.92 3.06 7.96
CA GLU A 73 -11.13 2.81 6.54
C GLU A 73 -10.11 1.83 5.96
N THR A 74 -10.36 1.38 4.74
CA THR A 74 -9.43 0.54 3.97
C THR A 74 -8.85 1.28 2.76
N LEU A 75 -8.84 2.62 2.82
CA LEU A 75 -8.37 3.50 1.75
C LEU A 75 -6.92 3.93 2.00
N TYR A 76 -6.10 3.83 0.95
CA TYR A 76 -4.68 4.16 1.01
C TYR A 76 -4.31 5.18 -0.07
N ARG A 77 -3.30 6.01 0.20
CA ARG A 77 -2.74 6.96 -0.77
C ARG A 77 -1.23 6.85 -0.89
N PRO A 78 -0.66 7.13 -2.07
CA PRO A 78 0.79 7.27 -2.23
C PRO A 78 1.34 8.37 -1.32
N GLY A 79 2.53 8.11 -0.78
CA GLY A 79 3.29 9.07 -0.01
C GLY A 79 4.74 8.68 0.15
N THR A 80 5.46 9.52 0.88
CA THR A 80 6.88 9.32 1.20
C THR A 80 7.07 9.43 2.70
N VAL A 81 7.80 8.48 3.28
CA VAL A 81 8.20 8.53 4.69
C VAL A 81 9.16 9.70 4.90
N LEU A 82 8.86 10.58 5.84
CA LEU A 82 9.68 11.73 6.22
C LEU A 82 10.47 11.47 7.49
N GLU A 83 9.86 10.77 8.46
CA GLU A 83 10.44 10.52 9.78
C GLU A 83 10.02 9.13 10.28
N VAL A 84 10.87 8.54 11.13
CA VAL A 84 10.62 7.26 11.79
C VAL A 84 10.76 7.46 13.29
N SER A 85 9.73 7.09 14.05
CA SER A 85 9.76 7.01 15.51
C SER A 85 9.84 5.55 15.92
N ALA A 86 10.74 5.21 16.85
CA ALA A 86 10.96 3.84 17.30
C ALA A 86 10.04 3.41 18.45
N LYS A 87 9.41 4.35 19.18
CA LYS A 87 8.68 4.07 20.43
C LYS A 87 7.39 4.90 20.54
N PRO A 88 6.22 4.37 20.12
CA PRO A 88 6.02 3.13 19.37
C PRO A 88 6.45 3.29 17.89
N PRO A 89 6.76 2.18 17.17
CA PRO A 89 7.10 2.20 15.75
C PRO A 89 6.05 2.92 14.90
N SER A 90 6.38 4.14 14.47
CA SER A 90 5.48 5.04 13.74
C SER A 90 6.24 5.76 12.64
N TYR A 91 5.56 6.08 11.55
CA TYR A 91 6.17 6.68 10.37
C TYR A 91 5.40 7.92 9.97
N ARG A 92 6.10 9.05 9.84
CA ARG A 92 5.49 10.29 9.39
C ARG A 92 5.46 10.29 7.87
N VAL A 93 4.28 10.28 7.27
CA VAL A 93 4.13 10.17 5.80
C VAL A 93 3.60 11.47 5.22
N ARG A 94 4.28 11.96 4.19
CA ARG A 94 3.79 13.03 3.33
C ARG A 94 3.10 12.44 2.10
N PHE A 95 1.80 12.67 1.97
CA PHE A 95 1.04 12.19 0.82
C PHE A 95 1.40 12.94 -0.47
N ALA A 96 1.34 12.24 -1.60
CA ALA A 96 1.48 12.86 -2.91
C ALA A 96 0.23 13.72 -3.22
N PRO A 97 0.41 14.95 -3.75
CA PRO A 97 -0.72 15.79 -4.15
C PRO A 97 -1.49 15.18 -5.34
N PRO A 98 -2.76 15.56 -5.59
CA PRO A 98 -3.69 16.35 -4.78
C PRO A 98 -4.80 15.51 -4.09
N PRO A 99 -5.45 16.02 -3.02
CA PRO A 99 -5.18 17.28 -2.33
C PRO A 99 -3.94 17.19 -1.41
N PRO A 100 -3.25 18.32 -1.16
CA PRO A 100 -2.18 18.39 -0.18
C PRO A 100 -2.76 18.18 1.22
N ALA A 101 -2.27 17.16 1.90
CA ALA A 101 -2.61 16.87 3.29
C ALA A 101 -1.35 17.10 4.16
N PRO A 102 -1.51 17.57 5.41
CA PRO A 102 -0.38 17.62 6.34
C PRO A 102 0.20 16.21 6.52
N PRO A 103 1.52 16.07 6.74
CA PRO A 103 2.10 14.78 7.02
C PRO A 103 1.49 14.15 8.28
N VAL A 104 1.12 12.88 8.21
CA VAL A 104 0.46 12.16 9.30
C VAL A 104 1.35 11.05 9.83
N TRP A 105 1.24 10.77 11.13
CA TRP A 105 1.87 9.60 11.74
C TRP A 105 1.01 8.37 11.50
N VAL A 106 1.61 7.32 10.95
CA VAL A 106 0.93 6.06 10.63
C VAL A 106 1.70 4.90 11.27
N PRO A 107 1.03 3.95 11.94
CA PRO A 107 1.68 2.73 12.40
C PRO A 107 2.13 1.87 11.22
N ARG A 108 3.10 0.96 11.43
CA ARG A 108 3.59 0.04 10.38
C ARG A 108 2.47 -0.72 9.67
N SER A 109 1.46 -1.17 10.42
CA SER A 109 0.28 -1.88 9.91
C SER A 109 -0.56 -1.08 8.92
N GLY A 110 -0.46 0.26 8.93
CA GLY A 110 -1.13 1.15 7.98
C GLY A 110 -0.31 1.47 6.72
N LEU A 111 0.85 0.86 6.52
CA LEU A 111 1.73 1.10 5.37
C LEU A 111 1.78 -0.11 4.44
N ARG A 112 1.95 0.14 3.14
CA ARG A 112 2.28 -0.86 2.10
C ARG A 112 3.42 -0.31 1.24
N LEU A 113 4.25 -1.18 0.67
CA LEU A 113 5.31 -0.74 -0.23
C LEU A 113 4.77 -0.51 -1.64
N LEU A 114 5.07 0.65 -2.22
CA LEU A 114 4.74 0.89 -3.63
C LEU A 114 5.62 0.04 -4.56
N ARG A 115 6.86 -0.24 -4.16
CA ARG A 115 7.84 -0.99 -4.97
C ARG A 115 8.44 -2.15 -4.17
N PRO A 116 9.01 -3.17 -4.84
CA PRO A 116 9.77 -4.21 -4.16
C PRO A 116 10.94 -3.62 -3.34
N PRO A 117 11.46 -4.34 -2.33
CA PRO A 117 11.24 -5.76 -2.05
C PRO A 117 9.95 -5.98 -1.26
N TRP A 118 8.95 -6.55 -1.93
CA TRP A 118 7.78 -7.05 -1.23
C TRP A 118 8.17 -8.31 -0.47
N PRO A 119 7.65 -8.53 0.75
CA PRO A 119 7.98 -9.75 1.49
C PRO A 119 7.62 -10.98 0.64
N PRO A 120 8.47 -12.04 0.61
CA PRO A 120 8.09 -13.31 0.03
C PRO A 120 6.80 -13.75 0.73
N GLY A 121 5.75 -14.04 -0.04
CA GLY A 121 4.39 -14.13 0.48
C GLY A 121 4.25 -15.14 1.62
N GLY A 122 4.26 -14.67 2.86
CA GLY A 122 4.04 -15.52 4.02
C GLY A 122 4.67 -15.00 5.30
N GLU A 123 4.11 -13.93 5.88
CA GLU A 123 4.12 -13.73 7.33
C GLU A 123 2.73 -13.23 7.72
N GLN A 124 1.84 -14.19 7.99
CA GLN A 124 0.69 -13.96 8.86
C GLN A 124 1.25 -13.84 10.28
N GLY A 125 0.75 -12.85 11.00
CA GLY A 125 1.22 -12.40 12.32
C GLY A 125 1.92 -13.43 13.17
N GLU A 126 3.16 -13.12 13.53
CA GLU A 126 3.65 -13.39 14.87
C GLU A 126 3.53 -12.05 15.61
N GLU A 127 2.41 -11.90 16.31
CA GLU A 127 2.39 -11.09 17.52
C GLU A 127 3.35 -11.80 18.48
N GLU A 128 4.58 -11.28 18.61
CA GLU A 128 5.40 -11.57 19.79
C GLU A 128 4.73 -10.84 20.97
N GLU A 129 3.80 -11.55 21.61
CA GLU A 129 3.67 -11.48 23.08
C GLU A 129 4.94 -12.05 23.72
N ASP A 130 5.16 -11.61 24.97
CA ASP A 130 6.24 -11.93 25.91
C ASP A 130 7.50 -11.04 25.77
N GLU A 131 7.94 -10.29 26.78
CA GLU A 131 7.92 -10.50 28.25
C GLU A 131 7.83 -9.17 29.03
#